data_AF-A0AAV7W3U0-F1
#
_entry.id   AF-A0AAV7W3U0-F1
#
_cell.length_a   1.000
_cell.length_b   1.000
_cell.length_c   1.000
_cell.angle_alpha   90.00
_cell.angle_beta   90.00
_cell.angle_gamma   90.00
#
_symmetry.space_group_name_H-M   'P 1'
#
loop_
_entity.id
_entity.type
_entity.pdbx_description
1 polymer ?
#
loop_
_entity_poly.entity_id
_entity_poly.type
_entity_poly.pdbx_seq_one_letter_code
_entity_poly.pdbx_strand_id
1 'polypeptide(L)'
;MERPSTRGNLGTRPMGVQPNDQDSVGELQWDYTATQQSFLKIDSSSDISTGSIMGISDQAEAPSLELIYRTMVHNHEQAQKGSRKAKIANRQLQSSIKKVVKSCQDISTRIPSMETRTEALETVVKATAVHTATQGQQISNIQWKLEDAENRQRRNNPWVLGIAEGLEGQDTRSYIVSLFEKALPDLLEWNWETEIQRAHRFSLFKKKQTSNANVTGRLSPRLLSVSQGR
;
A
#
# COMPACT_ATOMS: atom_id res chain seq x y z
N MET A 1 20.14 -47.57 -12.13
CA MET A 1 20.85 -46.74 -11.15
C MET A 1 20.77 -45.32 -11.67
N GLU A 2 20.17 -44.30 -11.06
CA GLU A 2 19.37 -44.07 -9.85
C GLU A 2 18.51 -42.83 -10.18
N ARG A 3 17.29 -42.73 -9.67
CA ARG A 3 16.45 -41.52 -9.73
C ARG A 3 16.48 -40.82 -8.37
N PRO A 4 16.31 -39.50 -8.32
CA PRO A 4 15.52 -38.84 -7.27
C PRO A 4 14.36 -38.08 -7.94
N SER A 5 13.06 -38.24 -7.64
CA SER A 5 12.31 -38.34 -6.39
C SER A 5 12.44 -37.13 -5.46
N THR A 6 11.59 -36.13 -5.70
CA THR A 6 11.13 -35.21 -4.65
C THR A 6 9.64 -34.88 -4.86
N ARG A 7 8.82 -35.56 -4.03
CA ARG A 7 7.52 -35.08 -3.52
C ARG A 7 7.73 -33.67 -2.95
N GLY A 8 6.88 -32.69 -3.24
CA GLY A 8 5.54 -32.58 -2.67
C GLY A 8 5.63 -31.87 -1.32
N ASN A 9 5.64 -30.53 -1.32
CA ASN A 9 5.47 -29.74 -0.11
C ASN A 9 4.27 -28.80 -0.31
N LEU A 10 3.14 -29.19 0.29
CA LEU A 10 1.92 -28.40 0.39
C LEU A 10 2.16 -27.29 1.42
N GLY A 11 2.51 -26.10 0.92
CA GLY A 11 2.52 -24.89 1.70
C GLY A 11 1.08 -24.50 2.06
N THR A 12 0.74 -24.69 3.34
CA THR A 12 -0.43 -24.15 4.02
C THR A 12 -0.63 -22.66 3.72
N ARG A 13 -1.82 -22.33 3.21
CA ARG A 13 -2.36 -20.97 3.13
C ARG A 13 -2.56 -20.40 4.54
N PRO A 14 -2.08 -19.20 4.88
CA PRO A 14 -2.67 -18.44 5.96
C PRO A 14 -4.01 -17.86 5.50
N MET A 15 -5.07 -18.41 6.08
CA MET A 15 -6.42 -17.85 6.07
C MET A 15 -6.47 -16.60 6.95
N GLY A 16 -7.19 -15.58 6.49
CA GLY A 16 -7.87 -14.62 7.34
C GLY A 16 -7.02 -13.52 7.97
N VAL A 17 -6.76 -12.45 7.21
CA VAL A 17 -6.63 -11.13 7.84
C VAL A 17 -8.05 -10.60 8.01
N GLN A 18 -8.57 -10.69 9.22
CA GLN A 18 -9.79 -10.00 9.62
C GLN A 18 -9.55 -8.48 9.54
N PRO A 19 -10.52 -7.68 9.04
CA PRO A 19 -10.48 -6.24 9.24
C PRO A 19 -10.79 -5.99 10.71
N ASN A 20 -9.77 -5.57 11.46
CA ASN A 20 -9.99 -5.06 12.81
C ASN A 20 -10.52 -3.63 12.65
N ASP A 21 -11.85 -3.54 12.56
CA ASP A 21 -12.58 -2.34 12.96
C ASP A 21 -12.39 -2.17 14.46
N GLN A 22 -11.34 -1.44 14.83
CA GLN A 22 -11.35 -0.65 16.05
C GLN A 22 -10.78 0.71 15.69
N ASP A 23 -11.72 1.64 15.54
CA ASP A 23 -11.53 3.07 15.76
C ASP A 23 -10.86 3.28 17.12
N SER A 24 -9.56 3.05 17.19
CA SER A 24 -8.72 3.66 18.22
C SER A 24 -8.43 5.07 17.73
N VAL A 25 -9.45 5.92 17.78
CA VAL A 25 -9.25 7.35 17.93
C VAL A 25 -8.36 7.45 19.16
N GLY A 26 -7.06 7.68 18.94
CA GLY A 26 -6.12 7.92 20.02
C GLY A 26 -6.64 9.15 20.74
N GLU A 27 -7.37 8.92 21.81
CA GLU A 27 -7.76 9.92 22.77
C GLU A 27 -6.43 10.45 23.30
N LEU A 28 -5.95 11.53 22.67
CA LEU A 28 -4.88 12.36 23.19
C LEU A 28 -5.45 12.94 24.48
N GLN A 29 -5.31 12.13 25.54
CA GLN A 29 -5.58 12.50 26.90
C GLN A 29 -4.54 13.58 27.22
N TRP A 30 -4.91 14.83 26.94
CA TRP A 30 -4.12 15.99 27.32
C TRP A 30 -4.03 15.95 28.84
N ASP A 31 -2.87 15.56 29.35
CA ASP A 31 -2.55 15.64 30.78
C ASP A 31 -2.58 17.10 31.20
N TYR A 32 -3.77 17.55 31.60
CA TYR A 32 -4.05 18.91 32.07
C TYR A 32 -3.31 19.24 33.38
N THR A 33 -2.68 18.24 33.99
CA THR A 33 -1.96 18.30 35.26
C THR A 33 -0.52 18.81 35.11
N ALA A 34 0.10 18.69 33.93
CA ALA A 34 1.46 19.16 33.70
C ALA A 34 1.58 20.70 33.57
N THR A 35 0.49 21.38 33.19
CA THR A 35 0.48 22.84 33.00
C THR A 35 0.14 23.60 34.28
N GLN A 36 -0.38 22.95 35.32
CA GLN A 36 -0.63 23.61 36.62
C GLN A 36 0.61 23.67 37.52
N GLN A 37 1.59 22.77 37.37
CA GLN A 37 2.80 22.80 38.20
C GLN A 37 3.82 23.85 37.78
N SER A 38 3.74 24.38 36.56
CA SER A 38 4.64 25.44 36.07
C SER A 38 4.13 26.85 36.33
N PHE A 39 2.87 27.03 36.76
CA PHE A 39 2.26 28.36 36.97
C PHE A 39 2.31 28.86 38.43
N LEU A 40 2.82 28.06 39.36
CA LEU A 40 2.97 28.43 40.79
C LEU A 40 4.41 28.67 41.25
N LYS A 41 5.40 28.66 40.34
CA LYS A 41 6.71 29.28 40.62
C LYS A 41 6.65 30.76 40.33
N ILE A 42 5.83 31.47 41.09
CA ILE A 42 6.14 32.87 41.37
C ILE A 42 7.34 32.78 42.30
N ASP A 43 8.53 33.07 41.76
CA ASP A 43 9.73 33.27 42.58
C ASP A 43 9.42 34.36 43.60
N SER A 44 9.01 33.96 44.79
CA SER A 44 9.04 34.77 46.00
C SER A 44 10.50 34.88 46.46
N SER A 45 11.36 35.39 45.59
CA SER A 45 12.63 35.99 46.00
C SER A 45 12.35 37.44 46.35
N SER A 46 11.60 37.62 47.44
CA SER A 46 11.83 38.78 48.29
C SER A 46 12.97 38.36 49.21
N ASP A 47 14.18 38.76 48.86
CA ASP A 47 15.29 38.84 49.82
C ASP A 47 14.90 39.83 50.93
N ILE A 48 14.02 39.39 51.82
CA ILE A 48 13.93 39.95 53.16
C ILE A 48 15.05 39.24 53.92
N SER A 49 16.23 39.83 53.83
CA SER A 49 17.31 39.58 54.76
C SER A 49 16.77 39.84 56.17
N THR A 50 16.27 38.77 56.80
CA THR A 50 15.95 38.75 58.22
C THR A 50 17.29 38.68 58.93
N GLY A 51 17.82 39.87 59.22
CA GLY A 51 18.98 40.03 60.06
C GLY A 51 18.80 39.22 61.34
N SER A 52 19.79 38.39 61.59
CA SER A 52 20.07 37.66 62.83
C SER A 52 19.43 38.32 64.07
N ILE A 53 18.44 37.65 64.66
CA ILE A 53 17.94 37.98 65.99
C ILE A 53 18.94 37.40 67.00
N MET A 54 19.94 38.20 67.35
CA MET A 54 20.73 38.02 68.57
C MET A 54 20.37 39.13 69.56
N GLY A 55 19.99 38.72 70.77
CA GLY A 55 20.00 39.58 71.97
C GLY A 55 18.74 40.43 72.16
N ILE A 56 17.81 39.93 72.99
CA ILE A 56 16.82 40.78 73.64
C ILE A 56 17.58 41.55 74.73
N SER A 57 17.94 42.80 74.41
CA SER A 57 18.37 43.81 75.39
C SER A 57 17.39 44.97 75.28
N ASP A 58 16.69 45.24 76.38
CA ASP A 58 15.70 46.30 76.52
C ASP A 58 16.36 47.68 76.43
N GLN A 59 16.41 48.24 75.22
CA GLN A 59 16.49 49.69 74.91
C GLN A 59 16.37 49.88 73.39
N ALA A 60 15.16 49.75 72.85
CA ALA A 60 14.89 50.14 71.47
C ALA A 60 14.71 51.66 71.40
N GLU A 61 15.81 52.40 71.25
CA GLU A 61 15.75 53.81 70.88
C GLU A 61 14.98 53.97 69.58
N ALA A 62 13.96 54.82 69.57
CA ALA A 62 13.17 55.09 68.38
C ALA A 62 14.10 55.54 67.24
N PRO A 63 13.99 54.95 66.04
CA PRO A 63 14.86 55.30 64.93
C PRO A 63 14.75 56.80 64.64
N SER A 64 15.91 57.44 64.47
CA SER A 64 16.00 58.84 64.04
C SER A 64 15.11 59.08 62.83
N LEU A 65 14.37 60.20 62.84
CA LEU A 65 13.50 60.63 61.72
C LEU A 65 14.25 60.67 60.38
N GLU A 66 15.56 60.94 60.40
CA GLU A 66 16.40 60.95 59.21
C GLU A 66 16.52 59.56 58.57
N LEU A 67 16.69 58.52 59.41
CA LEU A 67 16.79 57.14 58.95
C LEU A 67 15.47 56.68 58.34
N ILE A 68 14.35 57.03 58.98
CA ILE A 68 13.01 56.75 58.49
C ILE A 68 12.79 57.40 57.11
N TYR A 69 13.18 58.66 56.92
CA TYR A 69 13.05 59.36 55.64
C TYR A 69 13.90 58.71 54.54
N ARG A 70 15.17 58.38 54.82
CA ARG A 70 16.05 57.69 53.86
C ARG A 70 15.49 56.34 53.44
N THR A 71 14.98 55.55 54.39
CA THR A 71 14.36 54.25 54.09
C THR A 71 13.08 54.39 53.28
N MET A 72 12.24 55.39 53.56
CA MET A 72 11.04 55.66 52.74
C MET A 72 11.39 56.04 51.30
N VAL A 73 12.37 56.92 51.10
CA VAL A 73 12.83 57.32 49.75
C VAL A 73 13.42 56.12 49.01
N HIS A 74 14.25 55.32 49.68
CA HIS A 74 14.83 54.11 49.09
C HIS A 74 13.73 53.11 48.68
N ASN A 75 12.78 52.83 49.57
CA ASN A 75 11.66 51.93 49.30
C ASN A 75 10.77 52.45 48.16
N HIS A 76 10.53 53.77 48.11
CA HIS A 76 9.80 54.40 47.01
C HIS A 76 10.53 54.20 45.67
N GLU A 77 11.84 54.40 45.64
CA GLU A 77 12.65 54.17 44.44
C GLU A 77 12.63 52.70 44.00
N GLN A 78 12.75 51.76 44.95
CA GLN A 78 12.68 50.32 44.66
C GLN A 78 11.29 49.92 44.14
N ALA A 79 10.21 50.43 44.74
CA ALA A 79 8.85 50.21 44.27
C ALA A 79 8.64 50.77 42.85
N GLN A 80 9.20 51.95 42.54
CA GLN A 80 9.16 52.49 41.18
C GLN A 80 9.94 51.62 40.18
N LYS A 81 11.13 51.13 40.54
CA LYS A 81 11.93 50.22 39.70
C LYS A 81 11.19 48.91 39.44
N GLY A 82 10.58 48.33 40.48
CA GLY A 82 9.72 47.14 40.36
C GLY A 82 8.52 47.37 39.43
N SER A 83 7.82 48.49 39.60
CA SER A 83 6.69 48.86 38.73
C SER A 83 7.09 49.02 37.26
N ARG A 84 8.25 49.62 36.97
CA ARG A 84 8.78 49.75 35.61
C ARG A 84 9.12 48.38 35.00
N LYS A 85 9.80 47.50 35.74
CA LYS A 85 10.12 46.14 35.32
C LYS A 85 8.85 45.33 35.01
N ALA A 86 7.85 45.39 35.91
CA ALA A 86 6.57 44.71 35.71
C ALA A 86 5.83 45.22 34.46
N LYS A 87 5.84 46.53 34.20
CA LYS A 87 5.24 47.11 32.98
C LYS A 87 5.93 46.61 31.70
N ILE A 88 7.26 46.51 31.70
CA ILE A 88 8.02 46.00 30.55
C ILE A 88 7.70 44.52 30.31
N ALA A 89 7.74 43.69 31.36
CA ALA A 89 7.39 42.28 31.28
C ALA A 89 5.95 42.08 30.76
N ASN A 90 5.00 42.88 31.25
CA ASN A 90 3.62 42.80 30.78
C ASN A 90 3.50 43.16 29.28
N ARG A 91 4.22 44.19 28.80
CA ARG A 91 4.24 44.51 27.36
C ARG A 91 4.83 43.37 26.53
N GLN A 92 5.88 42.71 27.01
CA GLN A 92 6.47 41.56 26.34
C GLN A 92 5.51 40.37 26.30
N LEU A 93 4.84 40.06 27.42
CA LEU A 93 3.81 39.03 27.48
C LEU A 93 2.66 39.31 26.51
N GLN A 94 2.16 40.54 26.47
CA GLN A 94 1.12 40.96 25.53
C GLN A 94 1.56 40.79 24.06
N SER A 95 2.83 41.07 23.74
CA SER A 95 3.38 40.84 22.41
C SER A 95 3.43 39.35 22.07
N SER A 96 3.93 38.51 23.00
CA SER A 96 4.00 37.06 22.82
C SER A 96 2.61 36.43 22.67
N ILE A 97 1.64 36.84 23.49
CA ILE A 97 0.24 36.38 23.40
C ILE A 97 -0.33 36.72 22.02
N LYS A 98 -0.12 37.95 21.52
CA LYS A 98 -0.57 38.33 20.17
C LYS A 98 0.03 37.45 19.07
N LYS A 99 1.32 37.10 19.19
CA LYS A 99 1.98 36.19 18.23
C LYS A 99 1.38 34.79 18.28
N VAL A 100 1.13 34.26 19.48
CA VAL A 100 0.50 32.95 19.67
C VAL A 100 -0.91 32.94 19.08
N VAL A 101 -1.74 33.94 19.42
CA VAL A 101 -3.10 34.07 18.88
C VAL A 101 -3.09 34.10 17.35
N LYS A 102 -2.19 34.88 16.75
CA LYS A 102 -2.04 34.93 15.29
C LYS A 102 -1.64 33.57 14.72
N SER A 103 -0.66 32.89 15.33
CA SER A 103 -0.26 31.55 14.89
C SER A 103 -1.41 30.54 15.01
N CYS A 104 -2.22 30.61 16.06
CA CYS A 104 -3.39 29.75 16.22
C CYS A 104 -4.45 30.04 15.15
N GLN A 105 -4.68 31.32 14.80
CA GLN A 105 -5.59 31.70 13.71
C GLN A 105 -5.08 31.20 12.34
N ASP A 106 -3.78 31.35 12.08
CA ASP A 106 -3.15 30.87 10.84
C ASP A 106 -3.26 29.33 10.73
N ILE A 107 -3.08 28.60 11.83
CA ILE A 107 -3.29 27.14 11.86
C ILE A 107 -4.77 26.80 11.66
N SER A 108 -5.67 27.48 12.36
CA SER A 108 -7.11 27.24 12.28
C SER A 108 -7.68 27.46 10.88
N THR A 109 -7.09 28.37 10.09
CA THR A 109 -7.50 28.60 8.70
C THR A 109 -6.90 27.57 7.73
N ARG A 110 -5.73 27.00 8.05
CA ARG A 110 -5.07 26.00 7.20
C ARG A 110 -5.65 24.59 7.38
N ILE A 111 -6.13 24.24 8.57
CA ILE A 111 -6.71 22.92 8.85
C ILE A 111 -7.84 22.55 7.87
N PRO A 112 -8.87 23.40 7.64
CA PRO A 112 -9.94 23.07 6.70
C PRO A 112 -9.44 22.82 5.28
N SER A 113 -8.46 23.61 4.83
CA SER A 113 -7.86 23.41 3.50
C SER A 113 -7.12 22.07 3.41
N MET A 114 -6.44 21.64 4.47
CA MET A 114 -5.78 20.34 4.53
C MET A 114 -6.80 19.19 4.58
N GLU A 115 -7.89 19.35 5.32
CA GLU A 115 -8.97 18.36 5.39
C GLU A 115 -9.62 18.16 4.02
N THR A 116 -10.00 19.24 3.32
CA THR A 116 -10.58 19.15 1.97
C THR A 116 -9.61 18.49 0.97
N ARG A 117 -8.31 18.81 1.06
CA ARG A 117 -7.30 18.15 0.21
C ARG A 117 -7.17 16.66 0.52
N THR A 118 -7.28 16.28 1.78
CA THR A 118 -7.19 14.88 2.22
C THR A 118 -8.41 14.11 1.74
N GLU A 119 -9.62 14.65 1.91
CA GLU A 119 -10.86 14.06 1.42
C GLU A 119 -10.86 13.86 -0.11
N ALA A 120 -10.36 14.85 -0.86
CA ALA A 120 -10.21 14.74 -2.31
C ALA A 120 -9.23 13.63 -2.70
N LEU A 121 -8.09 13.53 -2.00
CA LEU A 121 -7.10 12.48 -2.23
C LEU A 121 -7.66 11.09 -1.91
N GLU A 122 -8.38 10.94 -0.80
CA GLU A 122 -9.02 9.68 -0.43
C GLU A 122 -10.05 9.24 -1.47
N THR A 123 -10.82 10.18 -2.02
CA THR A 123 -11.78 9.91 -3.09
C THR A 123 -11.08 9.41 -4.34
N VAL A 124 -9.98 10.05 -4.75
CA VAL A 124 -9.17 9.61 -5.90
C VAL A 124 -8.57 8.23 -5.65
N VAL A 125 -8.02 7.97 -4.45
CA VAL A 125 -7.44 6.66 -4.09
C VAL A 125 -8.49 5.56 -4.14
N LYS A 126 -9.71 5.80 -3.63
CA LYS A 126 -10.81 4.84 -3.71
C LYS A 126 -11.20 4.56 -5.16
N ALA A 127 -11.33 5.61 -5.98
CA ALA A 127 -11.67 5.47 -7.39
C ALA A 127 -10.60 4.71 -8.19
N THR A 128 -9.32 5.00 -7.97
CA THR A 128 -8.21 4.32 -8.64
C THR A 128 -8.12 2.86 -8.20
N ALA A 129 -8.30 2.55 -6.92
CA ALA A 129 -8.32 1.16 -6.43
C ALA A 129 -9.41 0.32 -7.12
N VAL A 130 -10.63 0.86 -7.25
CA VAL A 130 -11.73 0.19 -7.97
C VAL A 130 -11.40 0.00 -9.44
N HIS A 131 -10.83 1.02 -10.10
CA HIS A 131 -10.44 0.94 -11.50
C HIS A 131 -9.35 -0.11 -11.73
N THR A 132 -8.31 -0.14 -10.90
CA THR A 132 -7.24 -1.13 -10.97
C THR A 132 -7.75 -2.55 -10.73
N ALA A 133 -8.65 -2.75 -9.77
CA ALA A 133 -9.28 -4.05 -9.54
C ALA A 133 -10.07 -4.53 -10.77
N THR A 134 -10.86 -3.64 -11.37
CA THR A 134 -11.65 -3.91 -12.57
C THR A 134 -10.74 -4.28 -13.75
N GLN A 135 -9.66 -3.53 -13.97
CA GLN A 135 -8.67 -3.84 -15.00
C GLN A 135 -7.98 -5.18 -14.75
N GLY A 136 -7.64 -5.50 -13.51
CA GLY A 136 -7.08 -6.80 -13.13
C GLY A 136 -8.01 -7.96 -13.50
N GLN A 137 -9.32 -7.81 -13.25
CA GLN A 137 -10.32 -8.80 -13.63
C GLN A 137 -10.46 -8.94 -15.16
N GLN A 138 -10.42 -7.83 -15.89
CA GLN A 138 -10.46 -7.85 -17.36
C GLN A 138 -9.24 -8.56 -17.95
N ILE A 139 -8.04 -8.25 -17.45
CA ILE A 139 -6.80 -8.90 -17.87
C ILE A 139 -6.87 -10.41 -17.62
N SER A 140 -7.31 -10.83 -16.43
CA SER A 140 -7.45 -12.25 -16.09
C SER A 140 -8.45 -12.95 -17.02
N ASN A 141 -9.59 -12.33 -17.32
CA ASN A 141 -10.57 -12.87 -18.26
C ASN A 141 -10.01 -13.00 -19.69
N ILE A 142 -9.27 -11.99 -20.15
CA ILE A 142 -8.62 -12.04 -21.48
C ILE A 142 -7.57 -13.15 -21.52
N GLN A 143 -6.76 -13.30 -20.49
CA GLN A 143 -5.77 -14.38 -20.38
C GLN A 143 -6.44 -15.75 -20.47
N TRP A 144 -7.52 -15.95 -19.71
CA TRP A 144 -8.28 -17.20 -19.73
C TRP A 144 -8.87 -17.49 -21.12
N LYS A 145 -9.46 -16.47 -21.79
CA LYS A 145 -9.98 -16.61 -23.16
C LYS A 145 -8.88 -16.94 -24.16
N LEU A 146 -7.70 -16.34 -24.01
CA LEU A 146 -6.55 -16.58 -24.89
C LEU A 146 -6.01 -17.99 -24.71
N GLU A 147 -5.90 -18.46 -23.47
CA GLU A 147 -5.50 -19.83 -23.16
C GLU A 147 -6.51 -20.84 -23.70
N ASP A 148 -7.81 -20.61 -23.54
CA ASP A 148 -8.86 -21.46 -24.12
C ASP A 148 -8.77 -21.49 -25.65
N ALA A 149 -8.59 -20.33 -26.30
CA ALA A 149 -8.43 -20.24 -27.75
C ALA A 149 -7.18 -20.99 -28.24
N GLU A 150 -6.05 -20.83 -27.56
CA GLU A 150 -4.81 -21.53 -27.89
C GLU A 150 -4.96 -23.04 -27.69
N ASN A 151 -5.57 -23.47 -26.59
CA ASN A 151 -5.84 -24.87 -26.32
C ASN A 151 -6.77 -25.48 -27.38
N ARG A 152 -7.84 -24.80 -27.79
CA ARG A 152 -8.72 -25.25 -28.89
C ARG A 152 -7.96 -25.34 -30.21
N GLN A 153 -7.06 -24.39 -30.48
CA GLN A 153 -6.23 -24.42 -31.68
C GLN A 153 -5.26 -25.60 -31.69
N ARG A 154 -4.67 -25.96 -30.55
CA ARG A 154 -3.75 -27.10 -30.41
C ARG A 154 -4.47 -28.45 -30.48
N ARG A 155 -5.67 -28.57 -29.89
CA ARG A 155 -6.48 -29.81 -29.90
C ARG A 155 -6.79 -30.30 -31.31
N ASN A 156 -7.05 -29.38 -32.23
CA ASN A 156 -7.35 -29.69 -33.62
C ASN A 156 -6.10 -29.86 -34.49
N ASN A 157 -4.90 -29.95 -33.91
CA ASN A 157 -3.66 -30.01 -34.68
C ASN A 157 -2.74 -31.15 -34.19
N PRO A 158 -3.14 -32.44 -34.34
CA PRO A 158 -2.31 -33.57 -33.96
C PRO A 158 -0.92 -33.55 -34.63
N TRP A 159 0.08 -33.97 -33.86
CA TRP A 159 1.46 -34.11 -34.32
C TRP A 159 1.78 -35.59 -34.51
N VAL A 160 2.23 -35.93 -35.71
CA VAL A 160 2.73 -37.26 -36.04
C VAL A 160 4.26 -37.18 -36.09
N LEU A 161 4.91 -37.91 -35.18
CA LEU A 161 6.36 -37.90 -35.00
C LEU A 161 6.98 -39.15 -35.63
N GLY A 162 8.24 -39.07 -36.06
CA GLY A 162 8.99 -40.24 -36.53
C GLY A 162 8.72 -40.68 -37.97
N ILE A 163 8.10 -39.83 -38.79
CA ILE A 163 7.98 -40.08 -40.23
C ILE A 163 9.31 -39.68 -40.90
N ALA A 164 9.99 -40.63 -41.52
CA ALA A 164 11.22 -40.37 -42.27
C ALA A 164 10.95 -39.45 -43.48
N GLU A 165 11.90 -38.57 -43.78
CA GLU A 165 11.76 -37.60 -44.88
C GLU A 165 11.61 -38.31 -46.24
N GLY A 166 10.69 -37.82 -47.07
CA GLY A 166 10.45 -38.34 -48.42
C GLY A 166 9.48 -39.52 -48.51
N LEU A 167 9.14 -40.19 -47.39
CA LEU A 167 8.16 -41.30 -47.39
C LEU A 167 6.74 -40.87 -47.77
N GLU A 168 6.42 -39.60 -47.56
CA GLU A 168 5.10 -39.01 -47.81
C GLU A 168 4.79 -38.86 -49.31
N GLY A 169 5.83 -38.87 -50.16
CA GLY A 169 5.68 -38.55 -51.58
C GLY A 169 5.37 -37.07 -51.82
N GLN A 170 4.53 -36.79 -52.82
CA GLN A 170 4.13 -35.43 -53.22
C GLN A 170 2.93 -34.89 -52.43
N ASP A 171 2.14 -35.76 -51.79
CA ASP A 171 0.94 -35.36 -51.05
C ASP A 171 0.94 -35.93 -49.62
N THR A 172 1.44 -35.12 -48.70
CA THR A 172 1.47 -35.41 -47.26
C THR A 172 0.08 -35.66 -46.67
N ARG A 173 -0.99 -35.06 -47.22
CA ARG A 173 -2.35 -35.23 -46.69
C ARG A 173 -2.83 -36.65 -46.93
N SER A 174 -2.76 -37.12 -48.18
CA SER A 174 -3.15 -38.48 -48.55
C SER A 174 -2.32 -39.53 -47.81
N TYR A 175 -1.02 -39.28 -47.64
CA TYR A 175 -0.16 -40.16 -46.84
C TYR A 175 -0.65 -40.32 -45.40
N ILE A 176 -0.95 -39.20 -44.70
CA ILE A 176 -1.43 -39.25 -43.32
C ILE A 176 -2.78 -39.96 -43.18
N VAL A 177 -3.71 -39.77 -44.13
CA VAL A 177 -4.99 -40.50 -44.12
C VAL A 177 -4.72 -42.00 -44.18
N SER A 178 -3.91 -42.45 -45.14
CA SER A 178 -3.56 -43.88 -45.27
C SER A 178 -2.81 -44.43 -44.07
N LEU A 179 -2.03 -43.60 -43.37
CA LEU A 179 -1.32 -43.99 -42.16
C LEU A 179 -2.30 -44.21 -41.00
N PHE A 180 -3.28 -43.33 -40.82
CA PHE A 180 -4.31 -43.49 -39.78
C PHE A 180 -5.23 -44.68 -40.06
N GLU A 181 -5.65 -44.90 -41.31
CA GLU A 181 -6.43 -46.08 -41.71
C GLU A 181 -5.73 -47.40 -41.36
N LYS A 182 -4.41 -47.46 -41.57
CA LYS A 182 -3.62 -48.65 -41.25
C LYS A 182 -3.34 -48.82 -39.76
N ALA A 183 -3.06 -47.72 -39.06
CA ALA A 183 -2.65 -47.75 -37.66
C ALA A 183 -3.83 -47.88 -36.69
N LEU A 184 -5.01 -47.38 -37.08
CA LEU A 184 -6.21 -47.30 -36.24
C LEU A 184 -7.44 -47.76 -37.03
N PRO A 185 -7.50 -49.04 -37.46
CA PRO A 185 -8.59 -49.56 -38.27
C PRO A 185 -9.95 -49.44 -37.56
N ASP A 186 -9.99 -49.72 -36.26
CA ASP A 186 -11.21 -49.69 -35.44
C ASP A 186 -11.72 -48.26 -35.20
N LEU A 187 -10.85 -47.25 -35.36
CA LEU A 187 -11.24 -45.86 -35.22
C LEU A 187 -12.09 -45.41 -36.40
N LEU A 188 -11.87 -45.97 -37.61
CA LEU A 188 -12.59 -45.64 -38.84
C LEU A 188 -14.03 -46.21 -38.90
N GLU A 189 -14.37 -47.17 -38.03
CA GLU A 189 -15.76 -47.66 -37.89
C GLU A 189 -16.67 -46.60 -37.26
N TRP A 190 -16.09 -45.65 -36.52
CA TRP A 190 -16.79 -44.41 -36.19
C TRP A 190 -16.86 -43.54 -37.43
N ASN A 191 -18.06 -43.10 -37.78
CA ASN A 191 -18.36 -42.31 -38.96
C ASN A 191 -17.89 -40.84 -38.80
N TRP A 192 -16.62 -40.61 -38.45
CA TRP A 192 -16.03 -39.27 -38.45
C TRP A 192 -15.64 -38.94 -39.89
N GLU A 193 -16.40 -38.03 -40.49
CA GLU A 193 -16.09 -37.40 -41.77
C GLU A 193 -14.90 -36.44 -41.56
N THR A 194 -13.72 -36.99 -41.28
CA THR A 194 -12.55 -36.19 -40.88
C THR A 194 -11.86 -35.61 -42.07
N GLU A 195 -12.09 -34.32 -42.24
CA GLU A 195 -11.34 -33.55 -43.19
C GLU A 195 -10.05 -33.03 -42.56
N ILE A 196 -8.91 -33.58 -42.98
CA ILE A 196 -7.60 -32.98 -42.73
C ILE A 196 -7.50 -31.69 -43.57
N GLN A 197 -7.68 -30.52 -42.97
CA GLN A 197 -7.63 -29.24 -43.70
C GLN A 197 -6.23 -28.98 -44.28
N ARG A 198 -5.20 -29.34 -43.52
CA ARG A 198 -3.81 -29.03 -43.86
C ARG A 198 -2.91 -30.07 -43.21
N ALA A 199 -2.00 -30.64 -43.98
CA ALA A 199 -0.92 -31.47 -43.47
C ALA A 199 0.40 -30.93 -44.03
N HIS A 200 1.37 -30.71 -43.16
CA HIS A 200 2.69 -30.23 -43.56
C HIS A 200 3.74 -30.61 -42.51
N ARG A 201 4.99 -30.75 -42.95
CA ARG A 201 6.12 -30.88 -42.03
C ARG A 201 6.33 -29.58 -41.27
N PHE A 202 6.53 -29.71 -39.97
CA PHE A 202 6.91 -28.61 -39.09
C PHE A 202 8.37 -28.79 -38.68
N SER A 203 9.25 -27.93 -39.20
CA SER A 203 10.68 -27.96 -38.87
C SER A 203 10.97 -27.02 -37.70
N LEU A 204 11.04 -27.57 -36.50
CA LEU A 204 11.41 -26.83 -35.27
C LEU A 204 12.92 -26.66 -35.09
N PHE A 205 13.74 -27.38 -35.86
CA PHE A 205 15.18 -27.45 -35.62
C PHE A 205 15.95 -26.95 -36.86
N LYS A 206 16.57 -25.77 -36.75
CA LYS A 206 17.58 -25.33 -37.72
C LYS A 206 18.79 -26.27 -37.64
N LYS A 207 18.90 -27.14 -38.65
CA LYS A 207 20.08 -27.91 -39.08
C LYS A 207 20.94 -28.52 -37.97
N LYS A 208 20.69 -29.81 -37.71
CA LYS A 208 21.75 -30.83 -37.84
C LYS A 208 21.08 -32.10 -38.36
N GLN A 209 21.48 -32.52 -39.56
CA GLN A 209 21.00 -33.72 -40.22
C GLN A 209 21.05 -34.92 -39.27
N THR A 210 19.89 -35.52 -38.98
CA THR A 210 19.67 -36.97 -38.83
C THR A 210 18.15 -37.24 -38.81
N SER A 211 17.61 -37.36 -40.02
CA SER A 211 16.61 -38.35 -40.44
C SER A 211 15.29 -38.57 -39.70
N ASN A 212 14.69 -37.61 -38.98
CA ASN A 212 13.25 -37.66 -38.64
C ASN A 212 12.70 -36.26 -38.33
N ALA A 213 11.74 -35.79 -39.13
CA ALA A 213 11.03 -34.54 -38.87
C ALA A 213 9.53 -34.79 -38.60
N ASN A 214 8.92 -33.87 -37.88
CA ASN A 214 7.55 -33.99 -37.37
C ASN A 214 6.56 -33.47 -38.41
N VAL A 215 5.43 -34.18 -38.58
CA VAL A 215 4.33 -33.76 -39.45
C VAL A 215 3.16 -33.32 -38.57
N THR A 216 2.57 -32.18 -38.91
CA THR A 216 1.48 -31.58 -38.15
C THR A 216 0.26 -31.45 -39.07
N GLY A 217 -0.89 -31.98 -38.62
CA GLY A 217 -2.13 -32.00 -39.40
C GLY A 217 -3.26 -31.28 -38.67
N ARG A 218 -3.95 -30.34 -39.33
CA ARG A 218 -5.12 -29.65 -38.76
C ARG A 218 -6.42 -30.39 -39.11
N LEU A 219 -7.17 -30.81 -38.11
CA LEU A 219 -8.50 -31.43 -38.23
C LEU A 219 -9.60 -30.37 -38.09
N SER A 220 -10.65 -30.45 -38.91
CA SER A 220 -11.88 -29.68 -38.67
C SER A 220 -12.92 -30.54 -37.98
N PRO A 221 -13.64 -30.02 -36.97
CA PRO A 221 -14.96 -30.53 -36.64
C PRO A 221 -15.97 -29.98 -37.66
N ARG A 222 -16.69 -30.85 -38.36
CA ARG A 222 -17.92 -30.46 -39.08
C ARG A 222 -19.05 -30.40 -38.04
N LEU A 223 -19.71 -29.25 -37.93
CA LEU A 223 -20.92 -29.11 -37.11
C LEU A 223 -21.98 -30.05 -37.68
N LEU A 224 -22.26 -31.16 -37.00
CA LEU A 224 -23.44 -31.99 -37.25
C LEU A 224 -24.67 -31.14 -36.91
N SER A 225 -25.26 -30.51 -37.93
CA SER A 225 -26.66 -30.09 -37.84
C SER A 225 -27.48 -31.38 -37.78
N VAL A 226 -27.90 -31.76 -36.57
CA VAL A 226 -28.97 -32.73 -36.39
C VAL A 226 -30.23 -32.09 -36.98
N SER A 227 -30.59 -32.46 -38.21
CA SER A 227 -31.95 -32.23 -38.69
C SER A 227 -32.85 -33.13 -37.85
N GLN A 228 -33.58 -32.54 -36.92
CA GLN A 228 -34.75 -33.20 -36.34
C GLN A 228 -35.78 -33.32 -37.46
N GLY A 229 -35.77 -34.47 -38.13
CA GLY A 229 -36.78 -34.89 -39.08
C GLY A 229 -37.93 -35.58 -38.35
N ARG A 230 -39.05 -34.86 -38.30
CA ARG A 230 -40.46 -35.27 -38.09
C ARG A 230 -40.82 -36.14 -36.89
#